data_AF-A0A401U669-F1
#
_entry.id   AF-A0A401U669-F1
#
_cell.length_a   1.000
_cell.length_b   1.000
_cell.length_c   1.000
_cell.angle_alpha   90.00
_cell.angle_beta   90.00
_cell.angle_gamma   90.00
#
_symmetry.space_group_name_H-M   'P 1'
#
loop_
_entity.id
_entity.type
_entity.pdbx_description
1 polymer ?
#
loop_
_entity_poly.entity_id
_entity_poly.type
_entity_poly.pdbx_seq_one_letter_code
_entity_poly.pdbx_strand_id
1 'polypeptide(L)'
;MDEVKEFDVNTREQSNHILIASQGSKFKDEVVAQVIQQLPAGYAYIKVIDVKSLTDIKEENWDVIVILHTWEYAKPPDAVKSFVDNIDDKNKLVMISTSGRGTYLIKDVDGISSASQLDEITNISNEIVQRIQNILKKKPENINNENK
;
A
#
# COMPACT_ATOMS: atom_id res chain seq x y z
N MET A 1 12.43 -2.33 14.30
CA MET A 1 11.93 -1.44 13.22
C MET A 1 11.12 -0.34 13.86
N ASP A 2 11.12 0.83 13.22
CA ASP A 2 10.38 1.98 13.71
C ASP A 2 8.88 1.83 13.46
N GLU A 3 8.09 2.64 14.16
CA GLU A 3 6.64 2.72 13.99
C GLU A 3 6.31 3.82 12.97
N VAL A 4 5.43 3.52 12.02
CA VAL A 4 4.92 4.51 11.07
C VAL A 4 3.86 5.36 11.75
N LYS A 5 4.04 6.69 11.71
CA LYS A 5 3.00 7.62 12.19
C LYS A 5 1.83 7.62 11.22
N GLU A 6 0.62 7.47 11.75
CA GLU A 6 -0.59 7.57 10.92
C GLU A 6 -0.78 9.00 10.40
N PHE A 7 -1.12 9.12 9.11
CA PHE A 7 -1.52 10.38 8.51
C PHE A 7 -2.46 10.18 7.33
N ASP A 8 -3.19 11.24 7.01
CA ASP A 8 -4.17 11.29 5.94
C ASP A 8 -3.73 12.26 4.85
N VAL A 9 -4.02 11.95 3.60
CA VAL A 9 -3.83 12.82 2.43
C VAL A 9 -5.17 12.99 1.72
N ASN A 10 -5.44 14.23 1.30
CA ASN A 10 -6.74 14.67 0.78
C ASN A 10 -7.84 14.53 1.85
N THR A 11 -9.11 14.50 1.44
CA THR A 11 -10.26 14.49 2.36
C THR A 11 -10.94 13.11 2.32
N ARG A 12 -12.06 12.88 3.02
CA ARG A 12 -12.76 11.57 3.00
C ARG A 12 -13.86 11.50 1.94
N GLU A 13 -14.21 12.64 1.34
CA GLU A 13 -15.29 12.82 0.39
C GLU A 13 -14.93 12.36 -1.04
N GLN A 14 -13.67 12.00 -1.28
CA GLN A 14 -13.18 11.48 -2.54
C GLN A 14 -13.84 10.12 -2.82
N SER A 15 -14.16 9.88 -4.09
CA SER A 15 -14.84 8.65 -4.51
C SER A 15 -13.98 7.39 -4.42
N ASN A 16 -12.66 7.56 -4.31
CA ASN A 16 -11.69 6.47 -4.18
C ASN A 16 -11.01 6.56 -2.82
N HIS A 17 -10.91 5.44 -2.11
CA HIS A 17 -10.23 5.33 -0.82
C HIS A 17 -9.07 4.33 -0.91
N ILE A 18 -7.87 4.78 -0.55
CA ILE A 18 -6.64 3.98 -0.58
C ILE A 18 -6.08 3.88 0.84
N LEU A 19 -5.82 2.66 1.28
CA LEU A 19 -5.04 2.39 2.48
C LEU A 19 -3.61 2.03 2.09
N ILE A 20 -2.63 2.62 2.78
CA ILE A 20 -1.23 2.23 2.68
C ILE A 20 -0.74 1.84 4.08
N ALA A 21 -0.58 0.55 4.32
CA ALA A 21 0.02 0.03 5.54
C ALA A 21 1.51 -0.24 5.29
N SER A 22 2.38 0.43 6.04
CA SER A 22 3.84 0.29 5.88
C SER A 22 4.48 -0.08 7.21
N GLN A 23 5.52 -0.90 7.15
CA GLN A 23 6.42 -1.11 8.29
C GLN A 23 7.49 -0.01 8.30
N GLY A 24 7.88 0.51 9.47
CA GLY A 24 8.78 1.66 9.53
C GLY A 24 10.19 1.36 9.01
N SER A 25 10.61 2.13 8.01
CA SER A 25 12.00 2.21 7.54
C SER A 25 12.12 3.36 6.54
N LYS A 26 13.27 4.05 6.52
CA LYS A 26 13.53 5.14 5.56
C LYS A 26 13.20 4.76 4.11
N PHE A 27 13.60 3.56 3.68
CA PHE A 27 13.33 3.10 2.33
C PHE A 27 11.82 3.03 2.01
N LYS A 28 11.03 2.39 2.88
CA LYS A 28 9.58 2.25 2.68
C LYS A 28 8.87 3.59 2.82
N ASP A 29 9.34 4.47 3.70
CA ASP A 29 8.79 5.82 3.86
C ASP A 29 8.97 6.65 2.57
N GLU A 30 10.13 6.57 1.92
CA GLU A 30 10.38 7.20 0.63
C GLU A 30 9.52 6.61 -0.49
N VAL A 31 9.32 5.27 -0.51
CA VAL A 31 8.39 4.63 -1.47
C VAL A 31 6.97 5.16 -1.28
N VAL A 32 6.48 5.22 -0.04
CA VAL A 32 5.13 5.75 0.25
C VAL A 32 5.00 7.21 -0.17
N ALA A 33 5.99 8.04 0.13
CA ALA A 33 6.01 9.45 -0.27
C ALA A 33 5.96 9.60 -1.80
N GLN A 34 6.76 8.81 -2.53
CA GLN A 34 6.79 8.87 -3.99
C GLN A 34 5.50 8.35 -4.63
N VAL A 35 4.86 7.31 -4.06
CA VAL A 35 3.53 6.85 -4.49
C VAL A 35 2.50 7.96 -4.34
N ILE A 36 2.46 8.64 -3.20
CA ILE A 36 1.54 9.75 -2.95
C ILE A 36 1.80 10.90 -3.94
N GLN A 37 3.06 11.22 -4.20
CA GLN A 37 3.44 12.31 -5.12
C GLN A 37 3.06 12.03 -6.57
N GLN A 38 3.12 10.77 -7.01
CA GLN A 38 2.80 10.36 -8.38
C GLN A 38 1.29 10.29 -8.65
N LEU A 39 0.46 10.15 -7.60
CA LEU A 39 -1.00 10.18 -7.75
C LEU A 39 -1.48 11.62 -8.00
N PRO A 40 -2.41 11.84 -8.95
CA PRO A 40 -2.97 13.18 -9.16
C PRO A 40 -3.59 13.73 -7.87
N ALA A 41 -3.41 15.02 -7.61
CA ALA A 41 -4.03 15.67 -6.45
C ALA A 41 -5.56 15.48 -6.47
N GLY A 42 -6.14 15.09 -5.33
CA GLY A 42 -7.58 14.82 -5.22
C GLY A 42 -8.06 13.52 -5.88
N TYR A 43 -7.17 12.67 -6.41
CA TYR A 43 -7.54 11.40 -7.05
C TYR A 43 -8.20 10.39 -6.10
N ALA A 44 -7.78 10.39 -4.83
CA ALA A 44 -8.28 9.50 -3.79
C ALA A 44 -8.03 10.10 -2.40
N TYR A 45 -8.84 9.70 -1.41
CA TYR A 45 -8.45 9.75 0.00
C TYR A 45 -7.35 8.71 0.21
N ILE A 46 -6.26 9.08 0.88
CA ILE A 46 -5.18 8.14 1.22
C ILE A 46 -4.99 8.18 2.72
N LYS A 47 -5.06 7.01 3.36
CA LYS A 47 -4.63 6.84 4.75
C LYS A 47 -3.35 6.02 4.80
N VAL A 48 -2.36 6.52 5.51
CA VAL A 48 -1.11 5.80 5.79
C VAL A 48 -1.11 5.35 7.24
N ILE A 49 -0.79 4.08 7.49
CA ILE A 49 -0.72 3.47 8.82
C ILE A 49 0.50 2.58 9.00
N ASP A 50 0.82 2.24 10.24
CA ASP A 50 1.73 1.14 10.55
C ASP A 50 1.06 -0.21 10.25
N VAL A 51 1.84 -1.19 9.76
CA VAL A 51 1.32 -2.56 9.53
C VAL A 51 0.73 -3.23 10.78
N LYS A 52 1.14 -2.81 11.98
CA LYS A 52 0.54 -3.31 13.24
C LYS A 52 -0.91 -2.89 13.38
N SER A 53 -1.31 -1.74 12.84
CA SER A 53 -2.68 -1.23 12.89
C SER A 53 -3.63 -1.97 11.92
N LEU A 54 -3.13 -2.87 11.07
CA LEU A 54 -3.97 -3.64 10.14
C LEU A 54 -5.04 -4.50 10.84
N THR A 55 -4.84 -4.86 12.11
CA THR A 55 -5.82 -5.64 12.88
C THR A 55 -7.14 -4.90 13.11
N ASP A 56 -7.12 -3.57 13.04
CA ASP A 56 -8.28 -2.72 13.31
C ASP A 56 -8.94 -2.20 12.01
N ILE A 57 -8.40 -2.59 10.86
CA ILE A 57 -8.85 -2.14 9.55
C ILE A 57 -9.98 -3.02 9.03
N LYS A 58 -11.03 -2.35 8.57
CA LYS A 58 -12.15 -2.92 7.84
C LYS A 58 -11.94 -2.75 6.34
N GLU A 59 -11.86 -3.84 5.59
CA GLU A 59 -11.55 -3.81 4.16
C GLU A 59 -12.59 -3.07 3.32
N GLU A 60 -13.86 -3.08 3.75
CA GLU A 60 -14.99 -2.54 2.99
C GLU A 60 -14.92 -1.03 2.83
N ASN A 61 -14.12 -0.37 3.67
CA ASN A 61 -13.87 1.07 3.62
C ASN A 61 -12.80 1.46 2.58
N TRP A 62 -12.19 0.50 1.89
CA TRP A 62 -11.06 0.74 1.01
C TRP A 62 -11.27 0.09 -0.35
N ASP A 63 -10.93 0.85 -1.40
CA ASP A 63 -10.93 0.37 -2.78
C ASP A 63 -9.61 -0.32 -3.13
N VAL A 64 -8.52 0.16 -2.54
CA VAL A 64 -7.18 -0.40 -2.71
C VAL A 64 -6.47 -0.41 -1.37
N ILE A 65 -5.81 -1.52 -1.06
CA ILE A 65 -4.99 -1.67 0.15
C ILE A 65 -3.58 -2.07 -0.28
N VAL A 66 -2.63 -1.19 -0.01
CA VAL A 66 -1.20 -1.39 -0.27
C VAL A 66 -0.53 -1.78 1.04
N ILE A 67 0.23 -2.87 1.05
CA ILE A 67 0.97 -3.35 2.22
C ILE A 67 2.45 -3.44 1.89
N LEU A 68 3.27 -2.64 2.57
CA LEU A 68 4.73 -2.68 2.51
C LEU A 68 5.27 -3.27 3.81
N HIS A 69 5.76 -4.51 3.75
CA HIS A 69 6.30 -5.18 4.93
C HIS A 69 7.66 -5.82 4.67
N THR A 70 8.32 -6.31 5.72
CA THR A 70 9.53 -7.12 5.63
C THR A 70 9.22 -8.53 6.14
N TRP A 71 9.93 -9.55 5.66
CA TRP A 71 9.83 -10.88 6.26
C TRP A 71 10.63 -10.93 7.57
N GLU A 72 10.02 -11.42 8.63
CA GLU A 72 10.62 -11.62 9.94
C GLU A 72 10.66 -13.11 10.25
N TYR A 73 11.85 -13.68 10.50
CA TYR A 73 12.00 -15.11 10.78
C TYR A 73 11.33 -16.03 9.74
N ALA A 74 11.47 -15.68 8.45
CA ALA A 74 10.85 -16.40 7.33
C ALA A 74 9.31 -16.49 7.40
N LYS A 75 8.64 -15.49 7.99
CA LYS A 75 7.21 -15.25 7.84
C LYS A 75 6.90 -13.74 7.70
N PRO A 76 5.75 -13.34 7.13
CA PRO A 76 5.27 -11.96 7.26
C PRO A 76 4.92 -11.63 8.73
N PRO A 77 4.83 -10.34 9.10
CA PRO A 77 4.32 -9.94 10.41
C PRO A 77 2.92 -10.50 10.67
N ASP A 78 2.63 -10.86 11.92
CA ASP A 78 1.38 -11.57 12.26
C ASP A 78 0.13 -10.72 11.93
N ALA A 79 0.20 -9.38 12.05
CA ALA A 79 -0.87 -8.47 11.64
C ALA A 79 -1.12 -8.50 10.13
N VAL A 80 -0.06 -8.51 9.31
CA VAL A 80 -0.16 -8.63 7.84
C VAL A 80 -0.77 -9.97 7.46
N LYS A 81 -0.26 -11.07 8.04
CA LYS A 81 -0.77 -12.41 7.78
C LYS A 81 -2.26 -12.51 8.11
N SER A 82 -2.63 -12.06 9.31
CA SER A 82 -4.01 -12.13 9.78
C SER A 82 -4.95 -11.30 8.91
N PHE A 83 -4.52 -10.10 8.49
CA PHE A 83 -5.32 -9.27 7.59
C PHE A 83 -5.52 -9.94 6.21
N VAL A 84 -4.45 -10.42 5.59
CA VAL A 84 -4.49 -11.03 4.25
C VAL A 84 -5.26 -12.36 4.23
N ASP A 85 -5.22 -13.12 5.32
CA ASP A 85 -5.98 -14.36 5.45
C ASP A 85 -7.48 -14.12 5.60
N ASN A 86 -7.87 -13.00 6.19
CA ASN A 86 -9.27 -12.65 6.46
C ASN A 86 -9.89 -11.71 5.41
N ILE A 87 -9.12 -11.25 4.43
CA ILE A 87 -9.66 -10.36 3.41
C ILE A 87 -10.57 -11.13 2.42
N ASP A 88 -11.76 -10.62 2.15
CA ASP A 88 -12.72 -11.20 1.22
C ASP A 88 -12.29 -10.95 -0.23
N ASP A 89 -11.96 -9.69 -0.58
CA ASP A 89 -11.54 -9.32 -1.93
C ASP A 89 -10.03 -9.08 -2.05
N LYS A 90 -9.29 -10.16 -2.32
CA LYS A 90 -7.84 -10.12 -2.58
C LYS A 90 -7.45 -9.31 -3.82
N ASN A 91 -8.38 -8.98 -4.73
CA ASN A 91 -8.06 -8.19 -5.92
C ASN A 91 -7.76 -6.72 -5.59
N LYS A 92 -8.13 -6.27 -4.39
CA LYS A 92 -7.83 -4.92 -3.88
C LYS A 92 -6.44 -4.82 -3.27
N LEU A 93 -5.74 -5.94 -3.05
CA LEU A 93 -4.44 -5.97 -2.40
C LEU A 93 -3.28 -5.68 -3.36
N VAL A 94 -2.37 -4.82 -2.93
CA VAL A 94 -1.04 -4.65 -3.50
C VAL A 94 -0.02 -4.93 -2.39
N MET A 95 0.66 -6.07 -2.47
CA MET A 95 1.66 -6.46 -1.46
C MET A 95 3.07 -6.32 -2.00
N ILE A 96 3.91 -5.63 -1.22
CA ILE A 96 5.33 -5.43 -1.48
C ILE A 96 6.09 -5.89 -0.24
N SER A 97 7.00 -6.84 -0.42
CA SER A 97 7.78 -7.39 0.69
C SER A 97 9.27 -7.24 0.45
N THR A 98 10.01 -6.77 1.45
CA THR A 98 11.49 -6.80 1.41
C THR A 98 11.97 -8.14 2.00
N SER A 99 12.82 -8.87 1.27
CA SER A 99 13.47 -10.18 1.53
C SER A 99 12.62 -11.48 1.56
N GLY A 100 13.08 -12.55 0.87
CA GLY A 100 12.60 -13.97 0.94
C GLY A 100 11.85 -14.59 -0.28
N ARG A 101 12.48 -15.45 -1.12
CA ARG A 101 12.02 -16.02 -2.45
C ARG A 101 10.49 -16.06 -2.72
N GLY A 102 10.01 -15.30 -3.71
CA GLY A 102 8.61 -15.00 -4.01
C GLY A 102 8.52 -13.95 -5.13
N THR A 103 7.36 -13.80 -5.77
CA THR A 103 7.20 -13.03 -7.03
C THR A 103 7.22 -11.50 -6.86
N TYR A 104 7.18 -10.97 -5.64
CA TYR A 104 7.16 -9.52 -5.33
C TYR A 104 8.11 -9.16 -4.19
N LEU A 105 9.34 -9.62 -4.31
CA LEU A 105 10.39 -9.33 -3.35
C LEU A 105 11.27 -8.19 -3.81
N ILE A 106 11.52 -7.30 -2.87
CA ILE A 106 12.64 -6.38 -2.91
C ILE A 106 13.84 -7.14 -2.36
N LYS A 107 14.88 -7.29 -3.19
CA LYS A 107 16.13 -7.97 -2.84
C LYS A 107 16.83 -7.18 -1.73
N ASP A 108 17.46 -7.88 -0.80
CA ASP A 108 18.14 -7.36 0.41
C ASP A 108 18.60 -5.89 0.30
N VAL A 109 17.77 -4.98 0.82
CA VAL A 109 17.99 -3.53 0.78
C VAL A 109 19.31 -3.15 1.47
N ASP A 110 19.78 -3.99 2.40
CA ASP A 110 21.00 -3.80 3.19
C ASP A 110 22.32 -3.86 2.37
N GLY A 111 22.28 -4.26 1.09
CA GLY A 111 23.46 -4.35 0.21
C GLY A 111 23.43 -3.43 -1.02
N ILE A 112 22.47 -2.51 -1.10
CA ILE A 112 22.19 -1.73 -2.32
C ILE A 112 22.88 -0.35 -2.23
N SER A 113 23.50 0.08 -3.34
CA SER A 113 24.10 1.41 -3.43
C SER A 113 23.03 2.52 -3.41
N SER A 114 23.34 3.73 -2.96
CA SER A 114 22.36 4.82 -2.90
C SER A 114 21.71 5.15 -4.25
N ALA A 115 22.45 5.06 -5.36
CA ALA A 115 21.89 5.26 -6.70
C ALA A 115 20.90 4.15 -7.07
N SER A 116 21.28 2.90 -6.82
CA SER A 116 20.41 1.74 -7.02
C SER A 116 19.16 1.78 -6.12
N GLN A 117 19.28 2.34 -4.92
CA GLN A 117 18.16 2.52 -4.00
C GLN A 117 17.14 3.51 -4.55
N LEU A 118 17.58 4.62 -5.16
CA LEU A 118 16.70 5.61 -5.79
C LEU A 118 15.97 5.04 -7.02
N ASP A 119 16.70 4.29 -7.86
CA ASP A 119 16.12 3.59 -9.01
C ASP A 119 15.07 2.58 -8.55
N GLU A 120 15.36 1.83 -7.49
CA GLU A 120 14.45 0.85 -6.92
C GLU A 120 13.20 1.50 -6.30
N ILE A 121 13.36 2.58 -5.54
CA ILE A 121 12.24 3.38 -5.00
C ILE A 121 11.34 3.86 -6.15
N THR A 122 11.93 4.37 -7.23
CA THR A 122 11.20 4.82 -8.42
C THR A 122 10.47 3.68 -9.14
N ASN A 123 11.12 2.52 -9.29
CA ASN A 123 10.51 1.37 -9.95
C ASN A 123 9.33 0.81 -9.15
N ILE A 124 9.51 0.66 -7.83
CA ILE A 124 8.46 0.13 -6.94
C ILE A 124 7.30 1.10 -6.85
N SER A 125 7.55 2.40 -6.69
CA SER A 125 6.47 3.39 -6.62
C SER A 125 5.66 3.43 -7.91
N ASN A 126 6.32 3.40 -9.08
CA ASN A 126 5.67 3.30 -10.38
C ASN A 126 4.79 2.03 -10.48
N GLU A 127 5.29 0.88 -10.04
CA GLU A 127 4.52 -0.36 -10.05
C GLU A 127 3.28 -0.27 -9.14
N ILE A 128 3.45 0.24 -7.93
CA ILE A 128 2.33 0.44 -6.98
C ILE A 128 1.28 1.36 -7.59
N VAL A 129 1.68 2.50 -8.16
CA VAL A 129 0.77 3.46 -8.78
C VAL A 129 0.02 2.85 -9.96
N GLN A 130 0.71 2.11 -10.83
CA GLN A 130 0.06 1.41 -11.95
C GLN A 130 -0.98 0.40 -11.45
N ARG A 131 -0.68 -0.36 -10.39
CA ARG A 131 -1.63 -1.31 -9.79
C ARG A 131 -2.83 -0.61 -9.18
N ILE A 132 -2.61 0.45 -8.40
CA ILE A 132 -3.68 1.28 -7.84
C ILE A 132 -4.61 1.74 -8.96
N GLN A 133 -4.07 2.35 -10.01
CA GLN A 133 -4.87 2.85 -11.12
C GLN A 133 -5.62 1.72 -11.85
N ASN A 134 -5.01 0.54 -12.02
CA ASN A 134 -5.64 -0.60 -12.66
C ASN A 134 -6.79 -1.19 -11.82
N ILE A 135 -6.65 -1.22 -10.49
CA ILE A 135 -7.72 -1.67 -9.59
C ILE A 135 -8.86 -0.65 -9.63
N LEU A 136 -8.56 0.64 -9.47
CA LEU A 136 -9.57 1.69 -9.47
C LEU A 136 -10.31 1.83 -10.82
N LYS A 137 -9.64 1.61 -11.96
CA LYS A 137 -10.30 1.58 -13.29
C LYS A 137 -11.29 0.42 -13.46
N LYS A 138 -11.09 -0.68 -12.73
CA LYS A 138 -11.97 -1.86 -12.77
C LYS A 138 -13.11 -1.75 -11.76
N LYS A 139 -13.07 -0.75 -10.87
CA LYS A 139 -14.15 -0.48 -9.92
C LYS A 139 -15.40 -0.15 -10.74
N PRO A 140 -16.51 -0.91 -10.58
CA PRO A 140 -17.76 -0.52 -11.20
C PRO A 140 -18.16 0.85 -10.63
N GLU A 141 -18.47 1.81 -11.50
CA GLU A 141 -19.02 3.10 -11.05
C GLU A 141 -20.32 2.80 -10.28
N ASN A 142 -20.43 3.30 -9.05
CA ASN A 142 -21.70 3.33 -8.33
C ASN A 142 -22.59 4.33 -9.08
N ILE A 143 -23.35 3.84 -10.05
CA ILE A 143 -24.42 4.60 -10.67
C ILE A 143 -25.53 4.71 -9.62
N ASN A 144 -25.46 5.75 -8.80
CA ASN A 144 -26.59 6.20 -8.01
C ASN A 144 -27.65 6.72 -8.99
N ASN A 145 -28.52 5.82 -9.45
CA ASN A 145 -29.79 6.18 -10.06
C ASN A 145 -30.72 6.70 -8.95
N GLU A 146 -30.47 7.93 -8.51
CA GLU A 146 -31.50 8.71 -7.82
C GLU A 146 -32.48 9.26 -8.87
N ASN A 147 -33.36 8.37 -9.33
CA ASN A 147 -34.63 8.75 -9.94
C ASN A 147 -35.74 8.50 -8.92
N LYS A 148 -36.11 9.54 -8.15
CA LYS A 148 -37.52 9.83 -7.86
C LYS A 148 -37.73 11.24 -7.33
#